data_AF-A0A5C3MU88-F1
#
_entry.id   AF-A0A5C3MU88-F1
#
_cell.length_a   1.000
_cell.length_b   1.000
_cell.length_c   1.000
_cell.angle_alpha   90.00
_cell.angle_beta   90.00
_cell.angle_gamma   90.00
#
_symmetry.space_group_name_H-M   'P 1'
#
loop_
_entity.id
_entity.type
_entity.pdbx_description
1 polymer ?
#
loop_
_entity_poly.entity_id
_entity_poly.type
_entity_poly.pdbx_seq_one_letter_code
_entity_poly.pdbx_strand_id
1 'polypeptide(L)' 'MQVEVRLTKDARVTDTYVEIVGKVNDASMVTMMACINMGADLDMELVDFTVETIHDPRFMGSIF' A
#
# COMPACT_ATOMS: atom_id res chain seq x y z
N MET A 1 2.35 -6.48 -11.85
CA MET A 1 3.46 -5.54 -11.56
C MET A 1 3.99 -5.90 -10.17
N GLN A 2 5.29 -5.75 -9.92
CA GLN A 2 5.90 -6.05 -8.61
C GLN A 2 6.65 -4.81 -8.12
N VAL A 3 6.62 -4.57 -6.80
CA VAL A 3 7.32 -3.46 -6.14
C VAL A 3 8.30 -4.05 -5.11
N GLU A 4 9.51 -3.51 -5.05
CA GLU A 4 10.52 -3.82 -4.06
C GLU A 4 10.41 -2.87 -2.85
N VAL A 5 10.39 -3.43 -1.64
CA VAL A 5 10.31 -2.64 -0.41
C VAL A 5 11.63 -2.75 0.36
N ARG A 6 12.29 -1.61 0.61
CA ARG A 6 13.44 -1.52 1.50
C ARG A 6 12.96 -1.44 2.94
N LEU A 7 13.22 -2.50 3.70
CA LEU A 7 12.81 -2.62 5.10
C LEU A 7 13.75 -1.88 6.05
N THR A 8 13.20 -1.39 7.16
CA THR A 8 14.00 -0.97 8.32
C THR A 8 14.56 -2.20 9.04
N LYS A 9 15.64 -2.02 9.79
CA LYS A 9 16.30 -3.12 10.51
C LYS A 9 15.36 -3.90 11.44
N ASP A 10 14.43 -3.19 12.06
CA ASP A 10 13.51 -3.75 13.06
C ASP A 10 12.11 -4.03 12.47
N ALA A 11 12.01 -4.11 11.13
CA ALA A 11 10.76 -4.39 10.44
C ALA A 11 10.19 -5.77 10.84
N ARG A 12 8.89 -5.81 11.12
CA ARG A 12 8.15 -7.03 11.42
C ARG A 12 7.02 -7.20 10.41
N VAL A 13 7.33 -7.88 9.31
CA VAL A 13 6.40 -8.25 8.25
C VAL A 13 6.02 -9.71 8.47
N THR A 14 4.80 -9.97 8.94
CA THR A 14 4.39 -11.31 9.39
C THR A 14 3.24 -11.91 8.61
N ASP A 15 2.47 -11.06 7.93
CA ASP A 15 1.18 -11.44 7.36
C ASP A 15 1.23 -11.50 5.84
N THR A 16 0.23 -12.15 5.24
CA THR A 16 0.09 -12.24 3.78
C THR A 16 -0.19 -10.87 3.16
N TYR A 17 -1.08 -10.10 3.78
CA TYR A 17 -1.39 -8.74 3.38
C TYR A 17 -0.84 -7.75 4.39
N VAL A 18 -0.13 -6.73 3.88
CA VAL A 18 0.49 -5.69 4.70
C VAL A 18 0.30 -4.32 4.06
N GLU A 19 0.09 -3.30 4.88
CA GLU A 19 0.10 -1.91 4.45
C GLU A 19 1.51 -1.34 4.67
N ILE A 20 2.12 -0.83 3.60
CA ILE A 20 3.45 -0.23 3.63
C ILE A 20 3.31 1.28 3.46
N VAL A 21 3.73 2.04 4.47
CA VAL A 21 3.81 3.50 4.41
C VAL A 21 5.26 3.90 4.27
N GLY A 22 5.59 4.69 3.26
CA GLY A 22 6.98 5.06 3.00
C GLY A 22 7.18 6.00 1.82
N LYS A 23 8.44 6.30 1.53
CA LYS A 23 8.84 7.13 0.41
C LYS A 23 8.92 6.28 -0.86
N VAL A 24 8.17 6.65 -1.90
CA VAL A 24 8.35 6.12 -3.25
C VAL A 24 9.69 6.66 -3.80
N ASN A 25 10.62 5.76 -4.12
CA ASN A 25 11.91 6.13 -4.68
C ASN A 25 11.84 6.20 -6.22
N ASP A 26 11.12 5.25 -6.82
CA ASP A 26 10.82 5.16 -8.26
C ASP A 26 9.56 4.30 -8.48
N ALA A 27 9.21 4.05 -9.75
CA ALA A 27 8.00 3.31 -10.13
C ALA A 27 7.92 1.88 -9.58
N SER A 28 9.02 1.31 -9.10
CA SER A 28 9.13 -0.07 -8.64
C SER A 28 9.69 -0.21 -7.23
N MET A 29 10.00 0.88 -6.52
CA MET A 29 10.70 0.80 -5.23
C MET A 29 10.17 1.77 -4.18
N VAL A 30 9.95 1.27 -2.97
CA VAL A 30 9.54 2.04 -1.79
C VAL A 30 10.52 1.85 -0.63
N THR A 31 10.90 2.93 0.04
CA THR A 31 11.62 2.88 1.33
C THR A 31 10.61 2.95 2.47
N MET A 32 10.49 1.87 3.25
CA MET A 32 9.49 1.72 4.30
C MET A 32 9.78 2.65 5.50
N MET A 33 8.73 3.29 6.01
CA MET A 33 8.71 4.02 7.28
C MET A 33 7.84 3.31 8.32
N ALA A 34 6.73 2.69 7.90
CA ALA A 34 5.88 1.87 8.75
C ALA A 34 5.29 0.68 7.98
N CYS A 35 4.89 -0.34 8.71
CA CYS A 35 4.21 -1.54 8.22
C CYS A 35 3.05 -1.88 9.16
N ILE A 36 1.87 -2.14 8.60
CA ILE A 36 0.72 -2.69 9.32
C ILE A 36 0.44 -4.09 8.78
N ASN A 37 0.40 -5.09 9.67
CA ASN A 37 0.06 -6.47 9.34
C ASN A 37 -1.47 -6.62 9.34
N MET A 38 -2.06 -7.04 8.21
CA MET A 38 -3.52 -7.02 7.98
C MET A 38 -4.17 -8.42 7.98
N GLY A 39 -3.42 -9.47 8.28
CA GLY A 39 -3.88 -10.85 8.24
C GLY A 39 -3.79 -11.49 6.86
N ALA A 40 -4.57 -12.57 6.69
CA ALA A 40 -4.60 -13.38 5.47
C ALA A 40 -5.90 -13.23 4.65
N ASP A 41 -6.91 -12.54 5.21
CA ASP A 41 -8.23 -12.44 4.61
C ASP A 41 -8.54 -10.98 4.25
N LEU A 42 -8.05 -10.55 3.09
CA LEU A 42 -8.31 -9.22 2.54
C LEU A 42 -8.79 -9.32 1.09
N ASP A 43 -9.92 -8.70 0.81
CA ASP A 43 -10.47 -8.62 -0.54
C ASP A 43 -9.71 -7.57 -1.37
N MET A 44 -8.71 -8.05 -2.11
CA MET A 44 -7.86 -7.17 -2.93
C MET A 44 -8.60 -6.58 -4.14
N GLU A 45 -9.71 -7.16 -4.59
CA GLU A 45 -10.51 -6.58 -5.67
C GLU A 45 -11.25 -5.33 -5.16
N LEU A 46 -11.82 -5.39 -3.96
CA LEU A 46 -12.46 -4.23 -3.33
C LEU A 46 -11.44 -3.13 -2.98
N VAL A 47 -10.23 -3.51 -2.52
CA VAL A 47 -9.15 -2.56 -2.23
C VAL A 47 -8.75 -1.82 -3.51
N ASP A 48 -8.50 -2.54 -4.60
CA ASP A 48 -8.15 -1.95 -5.90
C ASP A 48 -9.25 -1.02 -6.41
N PHE A 49 -10.50 -1.47 -6.40
CA PHE A 49 -11.65 -0.64 -6.78
C PHE A 49 -11.73 0.66 -5.97
N THR A 50 -11.48 0.58 -4.66
CA THR A 50 -11.49 1.75 -3.77
C THR A 50 -10.37 2.71 -4.12
N VAL A 51 -9.15 2.21 -4.35
CA VAL A 51 -7.98 3.03 -4.73
C VAL A 51 -8.21 3.72 -6.07
N GLU A 52 -8.71 3.01 -7.08
CA GLU A 52 -9.05 3.60 -8.38
C GLU A 52 -10.15 4.67 -8.25
N THR A 53 -11.16 4.42 -7.41
CA THR A 53 -12.23 5.40 -7.15
C THR A 53 -11.70 6.68 -6.49
N ILE A 54 -10.74 6.57 -5.56
CA ILE A 54 -10.09 7.72 -4.92
C ILE A 54 -9.35 8.59 -5.94
N HIS A 55 -8.71 7.95 -6.93
CA HIS A 55 -7.94 8.65 -7.96
C HIS A 55 -8.79 9.07 -9.18
N ASP A 56 -10.08 8.71 -9.21
CA ASP A 56 -10.96 9.08 -10.30
C ASP A 56 -11.18 10.61 -10.32
N PRO A 57 -10.88 11.29 -11.45
CA PRO A 57 -11.02 12.74 -11.56
C PRO A 57 -12.43 13.27 -11.23
N ARG A 58 -13.46 12.44 -11.37
CA ARG A 58 -14.86 12.78 -11.03
C ARG A 58 -15.06 13.01 -9.53
N PHE A 59 -14.22 12.41 -8.69
CA PHE A 59 -14.33 12.47 -7.23
C PHE A 59 -13.13 13.18 -6.57
N MET A 60 -12.21 13.73 -7.37
CA MET A 60 -11.11 14.53 -6.87
C MET A 60 -11.62 15.78 -6.13
N GLY A 61 -11.27 15.89 -4.84
CA GLY A 61 -11.63 17.01 -3.95
C GLY A 61 -12.94 16.85 -3.17
N SER A 62 -13.62 15.70 -3.28
CA SER A 62 -14.80 15.38 -2.46
C SER A 62 -14.58 14.20 -1.50
N ILE A 63 -13.59 13.35 -1.77
CA ILE A 63 -13.25 12.17 -0.94
C ILE A 63 -12.18 12.50 0.12
N PHE A 64 -11.38 13.56 -0.06
CA PHE A 64 -10.43 14.10 0.93
C PHE A 64 -10.25 15.61 0.77
#